data_AF-A0A0G0BNT1-F1
#
_entry.id   AF-A0A0G0BNT1-F1
#
_cell.length_a   1.000
_cell.length_b   1.000
_cell.length_c   1.000
_cell.angle_alpha   90.00
_cell.angle_beta   90.00
_cell.angle_gamma   90.00
#
_symmetry.space_group_name_H-M   'P 1'
#
loop_
_entity.id
_entity.type
_entity.pdbx_description
1 polymer ?
#
loop_
_entity_poly.entity_id
_entity_poly.type
_entity_poly.pdbx_seq_one_letter_code
_entity_poly.pdbx_strand_id
1 'polypeptide(L)'
;MKSLSERKEELQNEFETIVVGRFLNLLKKKMEFESWKILQQMVENGEKPEIIKNFLQSKVDNYQDLLQNIVSEMESDMKNNNF
;
A
#
# COMPACT_ATOMS: atom_id res chain seq x y z
N MET A 1 -30.24 18.51 -10.42
CA MET A 1 -30.45 17.32 -9.56
C MET A 1 -29.72 16.19 -10.25
N LYS A 2 -28.78 15.49 -9.59
CA LYS A 2 -28.06 14.38 -10.23
C LYS A 2 -29.03 13.26 -10.61
N SER A 3 -28.83 12.67 -11.78
CA SER A 3 -29.60 11.52 -12.24
C SER A 3 -29.32 10.28 -11.37
N LEU A 4 -30.21 9.29 -11.43
CA LEU A 4 -30.02 8.03 -10.73
C LEU A 4 -28.77 7.28 -11.22
N SER A 5 -28.41 7.42 -12.49
CA SER A 5 -27.18 6.83 -13.06
C SER A 5 -25.93 7.49 -12.49
N GLU A 6 -25.87 8.82 -12.45
CA GLU A 6 -24.75 9.57 -11.86
C GLU A 6 -24.55 9.22 -10.37
N ARG A 7 -25.64 9.10 -9.62
CA ARG A 7 -25.56 8.70 -8.20
C ARG A 7 -25.10 7.27 -7.99
N LYS A 8 -25.49 6.34 -8.87
CA LYS A 8 -25.06 4.94 -8.81
C LYS A 8 -23.55 4.84 -9.07
N GLU A 9 -23.05 5.63 -10.01
CA GLU A 9 -21.64 5.67 -10.39
C GLU A 9 -20.78 6.30 -9.29
N GLU A 10 -21.23 7.37 -8.63
CA GLU A 10 -20.53 7.92 -7.46
C GLU A 10 -20.42 6.91 -6.30
N LEU A 11 -21.52 6.21 -6.00
CA LEU A 11 -21.52 5.17 -4.97
C LEU A 11 -20.59 4.00 -5.30
N GLN A 12 -20.48 3.64 -6.58
CA GLN A 12 -19.56 2.62 -7.07
C GLN A 12 -18.10 3.06 -6.84
N ASN A 13 -17.74 4.28 -7.23
CA ASN A 13 -16.39 4.83 -7.06
C ASN A 13 -15.99 4.99 -5.58
N GLU A 14 -16.91 5.44 -4.73
CA GLU A 14 -16.69 5.53 -3.28
C GLU A 14 -16.44 4.14 -2.66
N PHE A 15 -17.21 3.14 -3.08
CA PHE A 15 -17.04 1.76 -2.62
C PHE A 15 -15.67 1.20 -3.03
N GLU A 16 -15.27 1.39 -4.29
CA GLU A 16 -13.97 0.93 -4.81
C GLU A 16 -12.81 1.58 -4.04
N THR A 17 -12.89 2.88 -3.77
CA THR A 17 -11.89 3.61 -2.97
C THR A 17 -11.79 3.06 -1.54
N ILE A 18 -12.92 2.77 -0.89
CA ILE A 18 -12.95 2.20 0.47
C ILE A 18 -12.34 0.79 0.49
N VAL A 19 -12.65 -0.04 -0.50
CA VAL A 19 -12.13 -1.41 -0.61
C VAL A 19 -10.62 -1.39 -0.82
N VAL A 20 -10.12 -0.56 -1.75
CA VAL A 20 -8.68 -0.38 -1.99
C VAL A 20 -7.98 0.12 -0.72
N GLY A 21 -8.52 1.15 -0.06
CA GLY A 21 -7.92 1.66 1.18
C GLY A 21 -7.85 0.61 2.30
N ARG A 22 -8.86 -0.26 2.42
CA ARG A 22 -8.84 -1.39 3.38
C ARG A 22 -7.82 -2.46 2.99
N PHE A 23 -7.73 -2.81 1.71
CA PHE A 23 -6.78 -3.78 1.18
C PHE A 23 -5.32 -3.32 1.41
N LEU A 24 -5.02 -2.08 1.07
CA LEU A 24 -3.70 -1.47 1.31
C LEU A 24 -3.32 -1.47 2.79
N ASN A 25 -4.28 -1.19 3.68
CA ASN A 25 -4.06 -1.26 5.13
C ASN A 25 -3.75 -2.69 5.61
N LEU A 26 -4.43 -3.70 5.06
CA LEU A 26 -4.16 -5.10 5.41
C LEU A 26 -2.78 -5.56 4.90
N LEU A 27 -2.42 -5.19 3.67
CA LEU A 27 -1.10 -5.43 3.10
C LEU A 27 0.00 -4.81 3.96
N LYS A 28 -0.15 -3.52 4.29
CA LYS A 28 0.78 -2.79 5.16
C LYS A 28 0.99 -3.52 6.49
N LYS A 29 -0.10 -3.88 7.19
CA LYS A 29 -0.04 -4.60 8.48
C LYS A 29 0.69 -5.94 8.37
N LYS A 30 0.40 -6.71 7.32
CA LYS A 30 1.00 -8.04 7.12
C LYS A 30 2.50 -7.94 6.79
N MET A 31 2.88 -6.96 5.97
CA MET A 31 4.28 -6.71 5.61
C MET A 31 5.09 -6.17 6.81
N GLU A 32 4.51 -5.26 7.61
CA GLU A 32 5.12 -4.76 8.84
C GLU A 32 5.36 -5.90 9.85
N PHE A 33 4.39 -6.80 10.01
CA PHE A 33 4.50 -7.91 10.95
C PHE A 33 5.59 -8.93 10.59
N GLU A 34 5.72 -9.32 9.32
CA GLU A 34 6.78 -10.24 8.89
C GLU A 34 8.16 -9.58 8.92
N SER A 35 8.24 -8.30 8.55
CA SER A 35 9.50 -7.54 8.65
C SER A 35 9.95 -7.39 10.12
N TRP A 36 9.00 -7.24 11.04
CA TRP A 36 9.27 -7.19 12.48
C TRP A 36 9.85 -8.49 13.03
N LYS A 37 9.32 -9.66 12.64
CA LYS A 37 9.87 -10.96 13.05
C LYS A 37 11.31 -11.15 12.57
N ILE A 38 11.59 -10.79 11.31
CA ILE A 38 12.93 -10.90 10.75
C ILE A 38 13.89 -9.97 11.50
N LEU A 39 13.47 -8.73 11.77
CA LEU A 39 14.25 -7.78 12.56
C LEU A 39 14.56 -8.33 13.96
N GLN A 40 13.57 -8.93 14.63
CA GLN A 40 13.75 -9.55 15.94
C GLN A 40 14.79 -10.68 15.88
N GLN A 41 14.71 -11.56 14.88
CA GLN A 41 15.70 -12.63 14.68
C GLN A 41 17.11 -12.09 14.43
N MET A 42 17.25 -11.03 13.62
CA MET A 42 18.54 -10.40 13.37
C MET A 42 19.16 -9.85 14.66
N VAL A 43 18.35 -9.21 15.50
CA VAL A 43 18.78 -8.70 16.81
C VAL A 43 19.18 -9.84 17.74
N GLU A 44 18.37 -10.90 17.81
CA GLU A 44 18.64 -12.10 18.64
C GLU A 44 19.92 -12.84 18.18
N ASN A 45 20.19 -12.87 16.88
CA ASN A 45 21.40 -13.46 16.31
C ASN A 45 22.65 -12.57 16.47
N GLY A 46 22.51 -11.35 17.01
CA GLY A 46 23.62 -10.41 17.17
C GLY A 46 24.14 -9.86 15.84
N GLU A 47 23.27 -9.74 14.83
CA GLU A 47 23.64 -9.16 13.54
C GLU A 47 24.20 -7.75 13.72
N LYS A 48 25.14 -7.38 12.84
CA LYS A 48 25.80 -6.07 12.93
C LYS A 48 24.78 -4.95 12.67
N PRO A 49 24.91 -3.80 13.37
CA PRO A 49 24.02 -2.65 13.17
C PRO A 49 23.88 -2.21 11.70
N GLU A 50 24.95 -2.23 10.91
CA GLU A 50 24.91 -1.93 9.47
C GLU A 50 24.00 -2.87 8.68
N ILE A 51 23.95 -4.16 9.03
CA ILE A 51 23.11 -5.15 8.34
C ILE A 51 21.64 -4.89 8.69
N ILE A 52 21.36 -4.61 9.97
CA ILE A 52 20.03 -4.22 10.45
C ILE A 52 19.56 -2.93 9.75
N LYS A 53 20.43 -1.93 9.65
CA LYS A 53 20.15 -0.67 8.95
C LYS A 53 19.83 -0.89 7.47
N ASN A 54 20.62 -1.71 6.78
CA ASN A 54 20.40 -2.05 5.37
C ASN A 54 19.08 -2.80 5.17
N PHE A 55 18.74 -3.73 6.07
CA PHE A 55 17.45 -4.42 6.05
C PHE A 55 16.30 -3.41 6.19
N LEU A 56 16.34 -2.54 7.19
CA LEU A 56 15.31 -1.52 7.41
C LEU A 56 15.18 -0.58 6.19
N GLN A 57 16.29 -0.12 5.63
CA GLN A 57 16.29 0.71 4.43
C GLN A 57 15.62 -0.01 3.25
N SER A 58 15.96 -1.28 3.02
CA SER A 58 15.35 -2.07 1.93
C SER A 58 13.83 -2.23 2.08
N LYS A 59 13.32 -2.24 3.32
CA LYS A 59 11.88 -2.27 3.56
C LYS A 59 11.23 -0.93 3.23
N VAL A 60 11.85 0.18 3.66
CA VAL A 60 11.38 1.53 3.34
C VAL A 60 11.33 1.74 1.83
N ASP A 61 12.39 1.38 1.11
CA ASP A 61 12.48 1.54 -0.35
C ASP A 61 11.36 0.73 -1.05
N ASN A 62 11.18 -0.54 -0.67
CA ASN A 62 10.11 -1.39 -1.22
C ASN A 62 8.71 -0.81 -0.95
N TYR A 63 8.48 -0.27 0.25
CA TYR A 63 7.20 0.37 0.56
C TYR A 63 6.96 1.63 -0.28
N GLN A 64 8.00 2.42 -0.54
CA GLN A 64 7.90 3.60 -1.39
C GLN A 64 7.56 3.20 -2.83
N ASP A 65 8.25 2.20 -3.38
CA ASP A 65 8.00 1.69 -4.73
C ASP A 65 6.58 1.14 -4.87
N LEU A 66 6.12 0.34 -3.90
CA LEU A 66 4.77 -0.23 -3.91
C LEU A 66 3.72 0.87 -3.91
N LEU A 67 3.86 1.88 -3.04
CA LEU A 67 2.93 3.01 -2.96
C LEU A 67 2.94 3.85 -4.24
N GLN A 68 4.11 4.09 -4.84
CA GLN A 68 4.20 4.81 -6.12
C GLN A 68 3.51 4.05 -7.25
N ASN A 69 3.67 2.73 -7.33
CA ASN A 69 3.01 1.91 -8.34
C ASN A 69 1.49 1.94 -8.18
N ILE A 70 0.98 1.78 -6.94
CA ILE A 70 -0.45 1.86 -6.65
C ILE A 70 -1.02 3.22 -7.03
N VAL A 71 -0.35 4.31 -6.64
CA VAL A 71 -0.80 5.67 -6.98
C VAL A 71 -0.80 5.87 -8.51
N SER A 72 0.23 5.39 -9.20
CA SER A 72 0.34 5.51 -10.66
C SER A 72 -0.77 4.72 -11.38
N GLU A 73 -1.09 3.52 -10.91
CA GLU A 73 -2.20 2.71 -11.44
C GLU A 73 -3.54 3.42 -11.22
N MET A 74 -3.78 3.94 -10.01
CA MET A 74 -5.00 4.71 -9.71
C MET A 74 -5.11 5.97 -10.59
N GLU A 75 -4.02 6.71 -10.78
CA GLU A 75 -4.01 7.88 -11.67
C GLU A 75 -4.26 7.52 -13.14
N SER A 76 -3.74 6.39 -13.60
CA SER A 76 -3.97 5.86 -14.95
C SER A 76 -5.42 5.47 -15.13
N ASP A 77 -6.01 4.77 -14.17
CA ASP A 77 -7.42 4.36 -14.22
C ASP A 77 -8.36 5.57 -14.18
N MET A 78 -8.03 6.60 -13.40
CA MET A 78 -8.78 7.87 -13.39
C MET A 78 -8.66 8.65 -14.71
N LYS A 79 -7.54 8.53 -15.44
CA LYS A 79 -7.34 9.19 -16.74
C LYS A 79 -7.96 8.43 -17.90
N ASN A 80 -7.93 7.09 -17.86
CA ASN A 80 -8.42 6.23 -18.94
C ASN A 80 -9.93 5.99 -18.86
N ASN A 81 -10.51 6.03 -17.66
CA ASN A 81 -11.95 6.19 -17.51
C ASN A 81 -12.28 7.68 -17.67
N ASN A 82 -12.37 8.14 -18.92
CA ASN A 82 -13.03 9.41 -19.25
C ASN A 82 -14.43 9.42 -18.61
N PHE A 83 -14.55 10.11 -17.48
CA PHE A 83 -15.74 10.83 -17.10
C PHE A 83 -15.86 12.11 -17.94
#